data_AF-A0A484LZM8-F1
#
_entry.id   AF-A0A484LZM8-F1
#
_cell.length_a   1.000
_cell.length_b   1.000
_cell.length_c   1.000
_cell.angle_alpha   90.00
_cell.angle_beta   90.00
_cell.angle_gamma   90.00
#
_symmetry.space_group_name_H-M   'P 1'
#
loop_
_entity.id
_entity.type
_entity.pdbx_description
1 polymer ?
#
loop_
_entity_poly.entity_id
_entity_poly.type
_entity_poly.pdbx_seq_one_letter_code
_entity_poly.pdbx_strand_id
1 'polypeptide(L)'
;MTAEQRKVLLFFWTSIKFLPIEGFSGLGSRLCIYRSSEPSDHLPSSHTCFYRLCFPPYPSMSVMQSRFDIITQEHVGCSFGTW
;
A
#
# COMPACT_ATOMS: atom_id res chain seq x y z
N MET A 1 -0.90 12.99 5.18
CA MET A 1 -1.55 12.34 4.01
C MET A 1 -2.72 13.18 3.52
N THR A 2 -2.68 13.61 2.26
CA THR A 2 -3.79 14.28 1.56
C THR A 2 -4.89 13.30 1.14
N ALA A 3 -6.03 13.80 0.67
CA ALA A 3 -7.10 12.95 0.13
C ALA A 3 -6.63 12.14 -1.10
N GLU A 4 -5.82 12.75 -1.96
CA GLU A 4 -5.25 12.06 -3.14
C GLU A 4 -4.28 10.96 -2.74
N GLN A 5 -3.39 11.20 -1.78
CA GLN A 5 -2.50 10.15 -1.25
C GLN A 5 -3.28 8.97 -0.65
N ARG A 6 -4.44 9.22 -0.02
CA ARG A 6 -5.31 8.16 0.51
C ARG A 6 -5.96 7.35 -0.61
N LYS A 7 -6.37 7.98 -1.73
CA LYS A 7 -6.89 7.27 -2.91
C LYS A 7 -5.81 6.42 -3.57
N VAL A 8 -4.61 6.97 -3.73
CA VAL A 8 -3.45 6.21 -4.25
C VAL A 8 -3.15 5.01 -3.35
N LEU A 9 -3.13 5.21 -2.02
CA LEU A 9 -2.95 4.11 -1.07
C LEU A 9 -4.04 3.04 -1.19
N LEU A 10 -5.31 3.45 -1.31
CA LEU A 10 -6.43 2.52 -1.48
C LEU A 10 -6.21 1.66 -2.72
N PHE A 11 -5.92 2.29 -3.86
CA PHE A 11 -5.66 1.60 -5.11
C PHE A 11 -4.43 0.69 -5.01
N PHE A 12 -3.34 1.17 -4.42
CA PHE A 12 -2.13 0.39 -4.20
C PHE A 12 -2.42 -0.87 -3.37
N TRP A 13 -3.16 -0.74 -2.27
CA TRP A 13 -3.46 -1.85 -1.36
C TRP A 13 -4.48 -2.84 -1.97
N THR A 14 -5.50 -2.34 -2.66
CA THR A 14 -6.69 -3.15 -2.99
C THR A 14 -6.99 -3.31 -4.47
N SER A 15 -6.29 -2.59 -5.35
CA SER A 15 -6.60 -2.46 -6.78
C SER A 15 -7.98 -1.86 -7.11
N ILE A 16 -8.67 -1.27 -6.14
CA ILE A 16 -9.94 -0.56 -6.38
C ILE A 16 -9.73 0.95 -6.29
N LYS A 17 -10.43 1.71 -7.15
CA LYS A 17 -10.36 3.18 -7.16
C LYS A 17 -11.34 3.83 -6.17
N PHE A 18 -12.41 3.12 -5.83
CA PHE A 18 -13.48 3.60 -4.97
C PHE A 18 -13.93 2.47 -4.04
N LEU A 19 -14.28 2.82 -2.80
CA LEU A 19 -14.84 1.86 -1.87
C LEU A 19 -16.26 1.45 -2.29
N PRO A 20 -16.69 0.24 -1.92
CA PRO A 20 -18.10 -0.16 -1.95
C PRO A 20 -18.98 0.83 -1.18
N ILE A 21 -20.29 0.80 -1.43
CA ILE A 21 -21.25 1.67 -0.72
C ILE A 21 -21.28 1.36 0.79
N GLU A 22 -21.00 0.12 1.16
CA GLU A 22 -20.85 -0.34 2.54
C GLU A 22 -19.52 0.10 3.18
N GLY A 23 -18.61 0.71 2.41
CA GLY A 23 -17.26 1.03 2.83
C GLY A 23 -16.34 -0.20 2.88
N PHE A 24 -15.38 -0.22 3.81
CA PHE A 24 -14.42 -1.32 3.92
C PHE A 24 -15.06 -2.67 4.28
N SER A 25 -16.23 -2.68 4.90
CA SER A 25 -16.97 -3.92 5.21
C SER A 25 -17.54 -4.60 3.95
N GLY A 26 -17.67 -3.87 2.84
CA GLY A 26 -18.06 -4.41 1.54
C GLY A 26 -16.93 -5.09 0.77
N LEU A 27 -15.69 -5.08 1.29
CA LEU A 27 -14.58 -5.80 0.67
C LEU A 27 -14.73 -7.32 0.92
N GLY A 28 -14.32 -8.14 -0.05
CA GLY A 28 -14.37 -9.61 0.07
C GLY A 28 -13.52 -10.20 1.19
N SER A 29 -12.64 -9.41 1.82
CA SER A 29 -11.87 -9.76 3.01
C SER A 29 -11.46 -8.48 3.76
N ARG A 30 -11.06 -8.62 5.02
CA ARG A 30 -10.53 -7.50 5.80
C ARG A 30 -9.18 -7.07 5.26
N LEU A 31 -8.96 -5.76 5.24
CA LEU A 31 -7.63 -5.19 5.05
C LEU A 31 -6.67 -5.71 6.12
N CYS A 32 -5.48 -6.13 5.70
CA CYS A 32 -4.45 -6.68 6.59
C CYS A 32 -3.10 -6.01 6.34
N ILE A 33 -2.41 -5.61 7.41
CA ILE A 33 -1.01 -5.18 7.36
C ILE A 33 -0.14 -6.35 7.79
N TYR A 34 0.86 -6.68 6.98
CA TYR A 34 1.73 -7.82 7.18
C TYR A 34 3.19 -7.39 7.20
N ARG A 35 4.00 -8.04 8.05
CA ARG A 35 5.46 -7.85 8.04
C ARG A 35 6.08 -8.86 7.10
N SER A 36 6.67 -8.41 5.99
CA SER A 36 7.37 -9.28 5.05
C SER A 36 8.77 -9.66 5.54
N SER A 37 9.34 -10.68 4.91
CA SER A 37 10.75 -11.08 5.06
C SER A 37 11.67 -10.43 4.02
N GLU A 38 11.16 -9.49 3.24
CA GLU A 38 11.93 -8.78 2.21
C GLU A 38 13.02 -7.90 2.85
N PRO A 39 14.13 -7.63 2.15
CA PRO A 39 15.15 -6.68 2.58
C PRO A 39 14.59 -5.30 2.95
N SER A 40 15.19 -4.64 3.95
CA SER A 40 14.71 -3.36 4.48
C SER A 40 14.88 -2.15 3.55
N ASP A 41 15.62 -2.31 2.45
CA ASP A 41 15.78 -1.32 1.39
C ASP A 41 14.67 -1.40 0.33
N HIS A 42 13.91 -2.49 0.27
CA HIS A 42 12.75 -2.62 -0.61
C HIS A 42 11.61 -1.68 -0.19
N LEU A 43 10.71 -1.38 -1.13
CA LEU A 43 9.46 -0.67 -0.85
C LEU A 43 8.42 -1.60 -0.22
N PRO A 44 7.37 -1.05 0.43
CA PRO A 44 6.20 -1.85 0.78
C PRO A 44 5.58 -2.43 -0.49
N SER A 45 5.01 -3.63 -0.39
CA SER A 45 4.32 -4.31 -1.50
C SER A 45 2.87 -4.59 -1.13
N SER A 46 2.02 -4.85 -2.12
CA SER A 46 0.62 -5.22 -1.90
C SER A 46 0.29 -6.53 -2.59
N HIS A 47 -0.52 -7.35 -1.91
CA HIS A 47 -1.14 -8.53 -2.50
C HIS A 47 -2.63 -8.24 -2.56
N THR A 48 -3.04 -7.57 -3.64
CA THR A 48 -4.37 -6.98 -3.79
C THR A 48 -5.48 -8.03 -3.74
N CYS A 49 -5.23 -9.24 -4.26
CA CYS A 49 -6.15 -10.38 -4.19
C CYS A 49 -6.52 -10.78 -2.75
N PHE A 50 -5.67 -10.47 -1.77
CA PHE A 50 -5.87 -10.80 -0.35
C PHE A 50 -6.05 -9.57 0.53
N TYR A 51 -6.15 -8.38 -0.08
CA TYR A 51 -6.18 -7.09 0.63
C TYR A 51 -5.07 -6.97 1.69
N ARG A 52 -3.84 -7.36 1.32
CA ARG A 52 -2.68 -7.33 2.20
C ARG A 52 -1.69 -6.25 1.78
N LEU A 53 -1.28 -5.42 2.74
CA LEU A 53 -0.20 -4.45 2.60
C LEU A 53 1.00 -4.96 3.40
N CYS A 54 2.10 -5.24 2.70
CA CYS A 54 3.30 -5.87 3.23
C CYS A 54 4.39 -4.82 3.46
N PHE A 55 4.90 -4.72 4.68
CA PHE A 55 6.01 -3.87 5.05
C PHE A 55 7.27 -4.71 5.33
N PRO A 56 8.40 -4.41 4.69
CA PRO A 56 9.71 -4.87 5.13
C PRO A 56 10.02 -4.47 6.58
N PRO A 57 10.96 -5.15 7.25
CA PRO A 57 11.36 -4.86 8.63
C PRO A 57 12.24 -3.59 8.69
N TYR A 58 11.67 -2.42 8.45
CA TYR A 58 12.42 -1.16 8.44
C TYR A 58 13.07 -0.85 9.79
N PRO A 59 14.29 -0.29 9.79
CA PRO A 59 15.05 -0.04 11.02
C PRO A 59 14.49 1.10 11.88
N SER A 60 13.64 1.97 11.32
CA SER A 60 13.00 3.06 12.06
C SER A 60 11.67 3.48 11.44
N MET A 61 10.86 4.18 12.24
CA MET A 61 9.60 4.78 11.77
C MET A 61 9.84 5.83 10.68
N SER A 62 10.94 6.57 10.75
CA SER A 62 11.30 7.56 9.73
C SER A 62 11.58 6.92 8.37
N VAL A 63 12.31 5.79 8.36
CA VAL A 63 12.52 5.02 7.12
C VAL A 63 11.20 4.46 6.63
N MET A 64 10.39 3.85 7.49
CA MET A 64 9.08 3.33 7.10
C MET A 64 8.18 4.41 6.48
N GLN A 65 8.12 5.60 7.09
CA GLN A 65 7.35 6.73 6.59
C GLN A 65 7.87 7.20 5.22
N SER A 66 9.18 7.35 5.06
CA SER A 66 9.78 7.75 3.77
C SER A 66 9.45 6.75 2.65
N ARG A 67 9.53 5.44 2.93
CA ARG A 67 9.19 4.38 1.97
C ARG A 67 7.69 4.32 1.69
N PHE A 68 6.87 4.56 2.70
CA PHE A 68 5.42 4.67 2.56
C PHE A 68 5.03 5.87 1.68
N ASP A 69 5.68 7.02 1.87
CA ASP A 69 5.38 8.22 1.08
C ASP A 69 5.59 7.97 -0.42
N ILE A 70 6.60 7.17 -0.80
CA ILE A 70 6.86 6.77 -2.19
C ILE A 70 5.67 6.01 -2.79
N ILE A 71 5.16 4.96 -2.14
CA ILE A 71 4.05 4.16 -2.68
C ILE A 71 2.71 4.93 -2.73
N THR A 72 2.62 6.08 -2.04
CA THR A 72 1.45 6.97 -2.09
C THR A 72 1.55 8.07 -3.15
N GLN A 73 2.60 8.06 -3.97
CA GLN A 73 2.73 8.92 -5.14
C GLN A 73 2.03 8.30 -6.36
N GLU A 74 1.24 9.09 -7.07
CA GLU A 74 0.33 8.64 -8.13
C GLU A 74 1.01 7.81 -9.25
N HIS A 75 2.23 8.17 -9.61
CA HIS A 75 2.96 7.54 -10.73
C HIS A 75 3.58 6.19 -10.37
N VAL A 76 3.77 5.87 -9.08
CA VAL A 76 4.47 4.65 -8.66
C VAL A 76 3.60 3.41 -8.88
N GLY A 77 2.31 3.49 -8.53
CA GLY A 77 1.36 2.37 -8.62
C GLY A 77 0.95 1.94 -10.04
N CYS A 78 1.33 2.72 -11.07
CA CYS A 78 1.03 2.46 -12.48
C CYS A 78 2.29 2.39 -13.35
N SER A 79 3.48 2.26 -12.75
CA SER A 79 4.75 2.22 -13.49
C SER A 79 5.10 0.81 -13.98
N PHE A 80 6.10 0.72 -14.86
CA PHE A 80 6.63 -0.55 -15.37
C PHE A 80 7.71 -1.17 -14.46
N GLY A 81 7.83 -0.74 -13.19
CA GLY A 81 8.82 -1.28 -12.26
C GLY A 81 10.25 -0.82 -12.52
N THR A 82 10.43 0.41 -13.04
CA THR A 82 11.74 0.99 -13.38
C THR A 82 12.40 1.76 -12.24
N TRP A 83 12.07 1.45 -10.97
CA TRP A 83 12.48 2.21 -9.79
C TRP A 83 13.27 1.35 -8.81
#